data_AF-A0A9P7XBN3-F1
#
_entry.id   AF-A0A9P7XBN3-F1
#
_cell.length_a   1.000
_cell.length_b   1.000
_cell.length_c   1.000
_cell.angle_alpha   90.00
_cell.angle_beta   90.00
_cell.angle_gamma   90.00
#
_symmetry.space_group_name_H-M   'P 1'
#
loop_
_entity.id
_entity.type
_entity.pdbx_description
1 polymer ?
#
loop_
_entity_poly.entity_id
_entity_poly.type
_entity_poly.pdbx_seq_one_letter_code
_entity_poly.pdbx_strand_id
1 'polypeptide(L)' 'MGIREEFEKNRDVKDPRALAEIFAKAEAQLKNTLHPDPYIPAMMPGGTKWERNLRPPVGPVFDHEAHTGH' A
#
# COMPACT_ATOMS: atom_id res chain seq x y z
N MET A 1 26.91 -8.32 -1.39
CA MET A 1 25.88 -9.16 -0.75
C MET A 1 24.53 -8.69 -1.26
N GLY A 2 23.65 -9.62 -1.60
CA GLY A 2 22.31 -9.32 -2.13
C GLY A 2 21.27 -9.24 -1.01
N ILE A 3 20.19 -8.48 -1.22
CA ILE A 3 19.09 -8.33 -0.26
C ILE A 3 18.58 -9.69 0.21
N ARG A 4 18.43 -10.67 -0.70
CA ARG A 4 17.94 -12.01 -0.36
C ARG A 4 18.84 -12.73 0.65
N GLU A 5 20.15 -12.58 0.55
CA GLU A 5 21.11 -13.23 1.47
C GLU A 5 20.96 -12.71 2.91
N GLU A 6 20.64 -11.43 3.08
CA GLU A 6 20.40 -10.82 4.39
C GLU A 6 19.12 -11.37 5.05
N PHE A 7 18.08 -11.61 4.26
CA PHE A 7 16.86 -12.27 4.75
C PHE A 7 17.11 -13.73 5.15
N GLU A 8 17.89 -14.49 4.36
CA GLU A 8 18.19 -15.89 4.69
C GLU A 8 19.01 -16.02 5.99
N LYS A 9 19.93 -15.09 6.27
CA LYS A 9 20.71 -15.09 7.53
C LYS A 9 19.84 -14.97 8.78
N ASN A 10 18.70 -14.27 8.69
CA ASN A 10 17.83 -13.99 9.82
C ASN A 10 16.60 -14.91 9.86
N ARG A 11 16.52 -15.92 8.99
CA ARG A 11 15.36 -16.80 8.84
C ARG A 11 15.00 -17.59 10.09
N ASP A 12 15.99 -18.07 10.83
CA ASP A 12 15.80 -19.01 11.95
C ASP A 12 15.79 -18.32 13.33
N VAL A 13 15.77 -16.98 13.38
CA VAL A 13 15.68 -16.23 14.64
C VAL A 13 14.28 -16.40 15.24
N LYS A 14 14.19 -16.98 16.44
CA LYS A 14 12.91 -17.27 17.13
C LYS A 14 12.63 -16.39 18.35
N ASP A 15 13.61 -15.61 18.80
CA ASP A 15 13.42 -14.69 19.93
C ASP A 15 12.67 -13.43 19.46
N PRO A 16 11.48 -13.13 20.02
CA PRO A 16 10.69 -11.95 19.63
C PRO A 16 11.41 -10.63 19.90
N ARG A 17 12.29 -10.54 20.89
CA ARG A 17 13.03 -9.30 21.19
C ARG A 17 14.08 -9.03 20.11
N ALA A 18 14.89 -10.03 19.80
CA ALA A 18 15.86 -9.96 18.71
C ALA A 18 15.19 -9.65 17.36
N LEU A 19 14.00 -10.22 17.10
CA LEU A 19 13.25 -9.96 15.86
C LEU A 19 12.80 -8.50 15.76
N ALA A 20 12.32 -7.91 16.85
CA ALA A 20 11.90 -6.51 16.88
C ALA A 20 13.06 -5.55 16.58
N GLU A 21 14.25 -5.82 17.11
CA GLU A 21 15.46 -5.04 16.82
C GLU A 21 15.87 -5.15 15.34
N ILE A 22 15.81 -6.36 14.77
CA ILE A 22 16.13 -6.60 13.35
C ILE A 22 15.15 -5.84 12.44
N PHE A 23 13.85 -5.89 12.73
CA PHE A 23 12.86 -5.17 11.94
C PHE A 23 13.01 -3.65 12.05
N ALA A 24 13.21 -3.12 13.26
CA ALA A 24 13.44 -1.69 13.43
C ALA A 24 14.64 -1.19 12.63
N LYS A 25 15.73 -1.97 12.62
CA LYS A 25 16.93 -1.65 11.84
C LYS A 25 16.68 -1.73 10.33
N ALA A 26 15.98 -2.75 9.88
CA ALA A 26 15.64 -2.95 8.47
C ALA A 26 14.69 -1.87 7.94
N GLU A 27 13.68 -1.46 8.72
CA GLU A 27 12.77 -0.37 8.36
C GLU A 27 13.49 0.98 8.30
N ALA A 28 14.42 1.25 9.21
CA ALA A 28 15.24 2.46 9.16
C ALA A 28 16.11 2.51 7.89
N GLN A 29 16.71 1.37 7.52
CA GLN A 29 17.46 1.24 6.27
C GLN A 29 16.57 1.44 5.04
N LEU A 30 15.39 0.81 5.01
CA LEU A 30 14.42 0.95 3.92
C LEU A 30 13.98 2.39 3.74
N LYS A 31 13.69 3.12 4.84
CA LYS A 31 13.30 4.54 4.78
C LYS A 31 14.39 5.42 4.18
N ASN A 32 15.66 5.13 4.48
CA ASN A 32 16.80 5.90 3.97
C ASN A 32 17.08 5.65 2.48
N THR A 33 16.77 4.45 1.98
CA THR A 33 17.01 4.05 0.59
C THR A 33 15.77 4.12 -0.29
N LEU A 34 14.61 4.47 0.29
CA LEU A 34 13.36 4.59 -0.43
C LEU A 34 13.50 5.65 -1.53
N HIS A 35 13.12 5.28 -2.75
CA HIS A 35 13.10 6.23 -3.85
C HIS A 35 11.91 7.19 -3.70
N PRO A 36 12.07 8.50 -3.96
CA PRO A 36 11.00 9.48 -3.87
C PRO A 36 9.79 9.22 -4.78
N ASP A 37 9.99 8.60 -5.95
CA ASP A 37 8.91 8.28 -6.91
C ASP A 37 8.85 6.77 -7.22
N PRO A 38 8.32 5.94 -6.31
CA PRO A 38 8.35 4.50 -6.47
C PRO A 38 7.58 4.06 -7.74
N TYR A 39 8.03 2.96 -8.35
CA TYR A 39 7.29 2.38 -9.48
C TYR A 39 5.91 1.89 -9.01
N ILE A 40 4.87 2.58 -9.48
CA ILE A 40 3.48 2.22 -9.24
C ILE A 40 2.84 1.73 -10.55
N PRO A 41 2.33 0.49 -10.60
CA PRO A 41 1.62 0.00 -11.79
C PRO A 41 0.44 0.91 -12.14
N ALA A 42 0.23 1.14 -13.43
CA ALA A 42 -0.73 2.16 -13.89
C ALA A 42 -2.15 1.99 -13.34
N MET A 43 -2.63 0.77 -13.13
CA MET A 43 -3.98 0.48 -12.63
C MET A 43 -4.07 0.31 -11.10
N MET A 44 -2.99 0.55 -10.36
CA MET A 44 -3.00 0.54 -8.89
C MET A 44 -3.25 1.95 -8.35
N PRO A 45 -3.67 2.11 -7.08
CA PRO A 45 -3.78 3.41 -6.45
C PRO A 45 -2.49 4.22 -6.60
N GLY A 46 -2.60 5.48 -7.01
CA GLY A 46 -1.44 6.34 -7.32
C GLY A 46 -0.83 6.12 -8.71
N GLY A 47 -1.32 5.14 -9.48
CA GLY A 47 -0.92 4.89 -10.85
C GLY A 47 -1.67 5.78 -11.85
N THR A 48 -1.08 5.97 -13.04
CA THR A 48 -1.57 6.90 -14.06
C THR A 48 -2.96 6.57 -14.65
N LYS A 49 -3.48 5.36 -14.42
CA LYS A 49 -4.76 4.86 -14.94
C LYS A 49 -5.76 4.42 -13.87
N TRP A 50 -5.45 4.58 -12.57
CA TRP A 50 -6.22 4.07 -11.43
C TRP A 50 -7.74 4.28 -11.54
N GLU A 51 -8.17 5.52 -11.78
CA GLU A 51 -9.60 5.91 -11.81
C GLU A 51 -10.05 6.38 -13.19
N ARG A 52 -9.27 6.08 -14.23
CA ARG A 52 -9.53 6.64 -15.57
C ARG A 52 -10.89 6.21 -16.14
N ASN A 53 -11.32 4.99 -15.84
CA ASN A 53 -12.54 4.37 -16.36
C ASN A 53 -13.40 3.76 -15.24
N LEU A 54 -13.54 4.45 -14.10
CA LEU A 54 -14.39 3.95 -13.02
C LEU A 54 -15.86 3.90 -13.50
N ARG A 55 -16.53 2.76 -13.29
CA ARG A 55 -17.95 2.64 -13.68
C ARG A 55 -18.80 3.55 -12.80
N PRO A 56 -19.76 4.31 -13.37
CA PRO A 56 -20.70 5.08 -12.58
C PRO A 56 -21.44 4.20 -11.57
N PRO A 57 -21.73 4.70 -10.37
CA PRO A 57 -22.59 3.98 -9.43
C PRO A 57 -24.00 3.87 -10.02
N VAL A 58 -24.44 2.63 -10.27
CA VAL A 58 -25.81 2.33 -10.70
C VAL A 58 -26.69 2.19 -9.46
N GLY A 59 -27.13 3.32 -8.92
CA GLY A 59 -28.10 3.38 -7.83
C GLY A 59 -29.54 3.41 -8.33
N PRO A 60 -30.53 3.15 -7.45
CA PRO A 60 -31.93 3.47 -7.77
C PRO A 60 -32.05 4.96 -8.09
N VAL A 61 -32.97 5.30 -9.00
CA VAL A 61 -33.28 6.70 -9.33
C VAL A 61 -33.72 7.39 -8.04
N PHE A 62 -33.05 8.48 -7.69
CA PHE A 62 -33.45 9.27 -6.55
C PHE A 62 -34.70 10.07 -6.90
N ASP A 63 -35.78 9.82 -6.16
CA ASP A 63 -37.02 10.58 -6.29
C ASP A 63 -36.91 11.90 -5.50
N HIS A 64 -36.67 12.98 -6.25
CA HIS A 64 -36.55 14.33 -5.73
C HIS A 64 -37.91 14.92 -5.31
N GLU A 65 -39.02 14.46 -5.88
CA GLU A 65 -40.37 15.01 -5.61
C GLU A 65 -40.89 14.57 -4.23
N ALA A 66 -40.57 13.34 -3.81
CA ALA A 66 -40.91 12.82 -2.48
C ALA A 66 -40.13 13.51 -1.33
N HIS A 67 -39.02 14.18 -1.62
CA HIS A 67 -38.11 14.77 -0.60
C HIS A 67 -38.18 16.30 -0.50
N THR A 68 -38.68 17.00 -1.50
CA THR A 68 -38.99 18.44 -1.40
C THR A 68 -40.38 18.66 -0.82
N GLY A 69 -40.52 18.35 0.47
CA GLY A 69 -41.67 18.78 1.26
C GLY A 69 -41.59 20.28 1.54
N HIS A 70 -42.31 21.06 0.74
CA HIS A 70 -42.89 22.34 1.15
C HIS A 70 -44.36 22.13 1.49
#